data_AF-A0A529L769-F1
#
_entry.id   AF-A0A529L769-F1
#
_cell.length_a   1.000
_cell.length_b   1.000
_cell.length_c   1.000
_cell.angle_alpha   90.00
_cell.angle_beta   90.00
_cell.angle_gamma   90.00
#
_symmetry.space_group_name_H-M   'P 1'
#
loop_
_entity.id
_entity.type
_entity.pdbx_description
1 polymer ?
#
loop_
_entity_poly.entity_id
_entity_poly.type
_entity_poly.pdbx_seq_one_letter_code
_entity_poly.pdbx_strand_id
1 'polypeptide(L)'
;MRNQSFSRKLSALAISASILCASPALADMVKMKAMLDGAQQNPPVTTKGEGTAALVFDTATKKLSWAIKYSGLSGPATAGHIHGPAAKGENAGVVIPFKGAPKS
;
A
#
# COMPACT_ATOMS: atom_id res chain seq x y z
N MET A 1 10.15 -79.82 -3.60
CA MET A 1 9.95 -79.14 -4.89
C MET A 1 8.46 -79.09 -5.21
N ARG A 2 7.84 -77.91 -5.11
CA ARG A 2 6.57 -77.56 -5.78
C ARG A 2 6.39 -76.04 -5.69
N ASN A 3 6.60 -75.39 -6.83
CA ASN A 3 6.28 -73.99 -7.10
C ASN A 3 4.77 -73.76 -6.96
N GLN A 4 4.36 -72.66 -6.34
CA GLN A 4 3.17 -71.93 -6.76
C GLN A 4 3.49 -70.42 -6.80
N SER A 5 3.44 -69.88 -8.02
CA SER A 5 3.53 -68.46 -8.36
C SER A 5 2.24 -67.76 -7.95
N PHE A 6 2.34 -66.60 -7.27
CA PHE A 6 1.21 -65.68 -7.12
C PHE A 6 1.62 -64.24 -7.45
N SER A 7 1.19 -63.86 -8.64
CA SER A 7 0.97 -62.54 -9.25
C SER A 7 1.16 -61.26 -8.43
N ARG A 8 2.00 -60.39 -9.03
CA ARG A 8 1.87 -58.93 -9.18
C ARG A 8 0.76 -58.26 -8.35
N LYS A 9 1.15 -57.39 -7.43
CA LYS A 9 0.47 -56.09 -7.25
C LYS A 9 1.51 -55.00 -7.08
N LEU A 10 1.69 -54.21 -8.13
CA LEU A 10 2.26 -52.87 -8.09
C LEU A 10 1.46 -52.08 -7.04
N SER A 11 2.09 -51.70 -5.93
CA SER A 11 1.53 -50.64 -5.08
C SER A 11 2.08 -49.33 -5.63
N ALA A 12 1.28 -48.72 -6.51
CA ALA A 12 1.61 -47.47 -7.16
C ALA A 12 1.74 -46.36 -6.10
N LEU A 13 2.88 -45.69 -6.14
CA LEU A 13 3.20 -44.46 -5.45
C LEU A 13 2.10 -43.43 -5.74
N ALA A 14 1.20 -43.19 -4.78
CA ALA A 14 0.21 -42.13 -4.86
C ALA A 14 0.92 -40.78 -4.68
N ILE A 15 1.45 -40.21 -5.77
CA ILE A 15 1.83 -38.80 -5.83
C ILE A 15 0.50 -38.04 -5.85
N SER A 16 0.02 -37.68 -4.66
CA SER A 16 -1.12 -36.78 -4.51
C SER A 16 -0.70 -35.43 -5.06
N ALA A 17 -1.09 -35.13 -6.29
CA ALA A 17 -0.88 -33.84 -6.91
C ALA A 17 -1.77 -32.81 -6.22
N SER A 18 -1.27 -32.20 -5.15
CA SER A 18 -1.82 -30.98 -4.58
C SER A 18 -1.59 -29.85 -5.58
N ILE A 19 -2.53 -29.71 -6.53
CA ILE A 19 -2.63 -28.52 -7.36
C ILE A 19 -2.97 -27.37 -6.42
N LEU A 20 -1.97 -26.58 -6.05
CA LEU A 20 -2.17 -25.25 -5.48
C LEU A 20 -2.85 -24.43 -6.58
N CYS A 21 -4.17 -24.31 -6.51
CA CYS A 21 -4.88 -23.24 -7.20
C CYS A 21 -4.43 -21.92 -6.57
N ALA A 22 -3.37 -21.31 -7.11
CA ALA A 22 -3.07 -19.92 -6.83
C ALA A 22 -4.19 -19.08 -7.46
N SER A 23 -5.15 -18.63 -6.66
CA SER A 23 -6.13 -17.63 -7.10
C SER A 23 -5.38 -16.41 -7.65
N PRO A 24 -5.79 -15.84 -8.79
CA PRO A 24 -5.17 -14.60 -9.26
C PRO A 24 -5.37 -13.52 -8.19
N ALA A 25 -4.27 -12.92 -7.74
CA ALA A 25 -4.34 -11.71 -6.94
C ALA A 25 -4.93 -10.61 -7.84
N LEU A 26 -6.20 -10.28 -7.64
CA LEU A 26 -6.80 -9.12 -8.31
C LEU A 26 -6.04 -7.87 -7.83
N ALA A 27 -5.50 -7.12 -8.77
CA ALA A 27 -4.92 -5.81 -8.50
C ALA A 27 -6.01 -4.91 -7.91
N ASP A 28 -5.82 -4.48 -6.66
CA ASP A 28 -6.75 -3.60 -5.97
C ASP A 28 -6.29 -2.15 -6.09
N MET A 29 -7.25 -1.25 -6.27
CA MET A 29 -7.03 0.19 -6.31
C MET A 29 -7.48 0.78 -4.98
N VAL A 30 -6.54 0.86 -4.03
CA VAL A 30 -6.81 1.34 -2.68
C VAL A 30 -6.95 2.86 -2.73
N LYS A 31 -8.16 3.36 -2.46
CA LYS A 31 -8.46 4.79 -2.39
C LYS A 31 -8.34 5.30 -0.97
N MET A 32 -7.58 6.37 -0.79
CA MET A 32 -7.35 7.01 0.51
C MET A 32 -7.66 8.51 0.43
N LYS A 33 -7.97 9.10 1.58
CA LYS A 33 -8.12 10.55 1.74
C LYS A 33 -7.32 11.02 2.95
N ALA A 34 -6.74 12.21 2.83
CA ALA A 34 -6.10 12.91 3.94
C ALA A 34 -6.65 14.32 4.06
N MET A 35 -6.85 14.78 5.28
CA MET A 35 -7.01 16.20 5.60
C MET A 35 -5.66 16.77 5.96
N LEU A 36 -5.36 17.99 5.52
CA LEU A 36 -4.14 18.70 5.83
C LEU A 36 -4.53 19.90 6.69
N ASP A 37 -4.22 19.85 7.98
CA ASP A 37 -4.50 20.92 8.92
C ASP A 37 -3.42 20.95 10.02
N GLY A 38 -3.31 22.08 10.71
CA GLY A 38 -2.33 22.26 11.78
C GLY A 38 -2.59 21.40 13.03
N ALA A 39 -3.83 20.91 13.22
CA ALA A 39 -4.19 20.08 14.38
C ALA A 39 -3.58 18.67 14.30
N GLN A 40 -3.20 18.23 13.10
CA GLN A 40 -2.54 16.94 12.87
C GLN A 40 -1.02 16.98 13.08
N GLN A 41 -0.42 18.14 13.37
CA GLN A 41 0.99 18.21 13.78
C GLN A 41 1.17 17.78 15.24
N ASN A 42 2.39 17.36 15.58
CA ASN A 42 2.78 17.07 16.96
C ASN A 42 4.05 17.88 17.34
N PRO A 43 3.92 18.98 18.11
CA PRO A 43 2.68 19.50 18.69
C PRO A 43 1.76 20.18 17.64
N PRO A 44 0.44 20.29 17.90
CA PRO A 44 -0.48 21.01 17.03
C PRO A 44 -0.11 22.48 16.84
N VAL A 45 -0.35 23.02 15.64
CA VAL A 45 -0.04 24.41 15.28
C VAL A 45 -1.29 25.17 14.85
N THR A 46 -1.39 26.45 15.22
CA THR A 46 -2.43 27.35 14.72
C THR A 46 -1.97 27.97 13.41
N THR A 47 -2.71 27.73 12.32
CA THR A 47 -2.39 28.22 10.97
C THR A 47 -3.67 28.44 10.18
N LYS A 48 -3.60 29.28 9.14
CA LYS A 48 -4.66 29.39 8.12
C LYS A 48 -4.50 28.35 7.01
N GLY A 49 -3.34 27.69 6.96
CA GLY A 49 -3.03 26.68 5.95
C GLY A 49 -3.89 25.45 6.14
N GLU A 50 -4.61 25.06 5.09
CA GLU A 50 -5.48 23.90 5.08
C GLU A 50 -5.47 23.20 3.72
N GLY A 51 -5.91 21.95 3.68
CA GLY A 51 -6.03 21.22 2.43
C GLY A 51 -6.61 19.82 2.54
N THR A 52 -6.72 19.16 1.39
CA THR A 52 -7.10 17.76 1.27
C THR A 52 -6.24 17.05 0.25
N ALA A 53 -6.07 15.75 0.41
CA ALA A 53 -5.45 14.90 -0.58
C ALA A 53 -6.33 13.68 -0.86
N ALA A 54 -6.50 13.34 -2.13
CA ALA A 54 -7.02 12.06 -2.57
C ALA A 54 -5.85 11.23 -3.10
N LEU A 55 -5.66 10.02 -2.60
CA LEU A 55 -4.60 9.12 -3.02
C LEU A 55 -5.19 7.81 -3.54
N VAL A 56 -4.51 7.23 -4.53
CA VAL A 56 -4.85 5.94 -5.10
C VAL A 56 -3.59 5.10 -5.18
N PHE A 57 -3.58 3.97 -4.49
CA PHE A 57 -2.50 3.00 -4.51
C PHE A 57 -2.91 1.79 -5.34
N ASP A 58 -2.18 1.55 -6.42
CA ASP A 58 -2.29 0.34 -7.23
C ASP A 58 -1.41 -0.75 -6.60
N THR A 59 -2.04 -1.80 -6.06
CA THR A 59 -1.31 -2.88 -5.36
C THR A 59 -0.51 -3.78 -6.29
N ALA A 60 -0.81 -3.80 -7.60
CA ALA A 60 -0.06 -4.59 -8.58
C ALA A 60 1.21 -3.86 -9.03
N THR A 61 1.10 -2.58 -9.38
CA THR A 61 2.26 -1.79 -9.84
C THR A 61 3.02 -1.13 -8.69
N LYS A 62 2.46 -1.14 -7.48
CA LYS A 62 2.94 -0.41 -6.29
C LYS A 62 3.04 1.10 -6.54
N LYS A 63 2.24 1.61 -7.48
CA LYS A 63 2.20 3.03 -7.83
C LYS A 63 1.21 3.75 -6.93
N LEU A 64 1.70 4.76 -6.22
CA LEU A 64 0.87 5.74 -5.54
C LEU A 64 0.67 6.96 -6.43
N SER A 65 -0.58 7.36 -6.64
CA SER A 65 -0.95 8.60 -7.33
C SER A 65 -1.76 9.48 -6.37
N TRP A 66 -1.63 10.80 -6.49
CA TRP A 66 -2.34 11.73 -5.61
C TRP A 66 -2.78 13.00 -6.33
N ALA A 67 -3.85 13.60 -5.82
CA ALA A 67 -4.28 14.96 -6.12
C ALA A 67 -4.43 15.71 -4.79
N ILE A 68 -3.82 16.89 -4.70
CA ILE A 68 -3.79 17.70 -3.48
C ILE A 68 -4.45 19.02 -3.81
N LYS A 69 -5.29 19.52 -2.90
CA LYS A 69 -5.79 20.88 -2.89
C LYS A 69 -5.39 21.53 -1.58
N TYR A 70 -4.81 22.72 -1.62
CA TYR A 70 -4.45 23.45 -0.41
C TYR A 70 -4.63 24.95 -0.59
N SER A 71 -4.81 25.66 0.52
CA SER A 71 -4.96 27.11 0.52
C SER A 71 -4.50 27.70 1.86
N GLY A 72 -4.53 29.03 1.98
CA GLY A 72 -4.28 29.72 3.25
C GLY A 72 -2.83 29.73 3.73
N LEU A 73 -1.88 29.30 2.89
CA LEU A 73 -0.45 29.44 3.18
C LEU A 73 -0.07 30.93 3.25
N SER A 74 0.89 31.27 4.12
CA SER A 74 1.40 32.64 4.26
C SER A 74 2.26 33.11 3.09
N GLY A 75 2.61 32.21 2.18
CA GLY A 75 3.38 32.46 0.97
C GLY A 75 3.30 31.27 0.00
N PRO A 76 4.08 31.27 -1.09
CA PRO A 76 4.12 30.16 -2.03
C PRO A 76 4.51 28.85 -1.33
N ALA A 77 3.88 27.74 -1.73
CA ALA A 77 4.36 26.42 -1.32
C ALA A 77 5.78 26.20 -1.86
N THR A 78 6.67 25.67 -1.03
CA THR A 78 8.09 25.45 -1.37
C THR A 78 8.44 23.97 -1.46
N ALA A 79 7.70 23.10 -0.76
CA ALA A 79 7.91 21.66 -0.73
C ALA A 79 6.61 20.91 -0.42
N GLY A 80 6.63 19.59 -0.63
CA GLY A 80 5.62 18.66 -0.16
C GLY A 80 6.18 17.24 -0.08
N HIS A 81 5.60 16.43 0.80
CA HIS A 81 6.02 15.04 0.99
C HIS A 81 4.91 14.21 1.65
N ILE A 82 5.05 12.89 1.57
CA ILE A 82 4.21 11.93 2.31
C ILE A 82 5.08 11.29 3.40
N HIS A 83 4.54 11.22 4.62
CA HIS A 83 5.17 10.58 5.77
C HIS A 83 4.63 9.17 5.98
N GLY A 84 5.42 8.32 6.64
CA GLY A 84 4.92 7.06 7.20
C GLY A 84 6.00 6.00 7.47
N PRO A 85 5.58 4.81 7.95
CA PRO A 85 4.26 4.54 8.52
C PRO A 85 4.14 5.09 9.96
N ALA A 86 2.99 5.66 10.31
CA ALA A 86 2.64 6.06 11.67
C ALA A 86 1.11 6.08 11.86
N ALA A 87 0.66 6.07 13.11
CA ALA A 87 -0.74 6.33 13.43
C ALA A 87 -1.11 7.80 13.18
N LYS A 88 -2.41 8.12 13.09
CA LYS A 88 -2.89 9.49 12.92
C LYS A 88 -2.43 10.36 14.11
N GLY A 89 -1.80 11.49 13.83
CA GLY A 89 -1.31 12.44 14.84
C GLY A 89 0.10 12.14 15.36
N GLU A 90 0.72 11.05 14.91
CA GLU A 90 2.09 10.68 15.30
C GLU A 90 3.13 11.11 14.27
N ASN A 91 4.33 11.40 14.76
CA ASN A 91 5.46 11.78 13.91
C ASN A 91 6.01 10.55 13.15
N ALA A 92 6.35 10.73 11.88
CA ALA A 92 7.01 9.72 11.05
C ALA A 92 8.05 10.35 10.13
N GLY A 93 8.95 9.54 9.58
CA GLY A 93 9.87 9.98 8.53
C GLY A 93 9.17 10.25 7.19
N VAL A 94 9.83 11.01 6.32
CA VAL A 94 9.38 11.21 4.92
C VAL A 94 9.67 9.94 4.11
N VAL A 95 8.65 9.44 3.40
CA VAL A 95 8.76 8.27 2.51
C VAL A 95 8.70 8.64 1.03
N ILE A 96 7.98 9.71 0.68
CA ILE A 96 7.87 10.19 -0.70
C ILE A 96 8.11 11.70 -0.71
N PRO A 97 9.32 12.16 -1.03
CA PRO A 97 9.57 13.57 -1.29
C PRO A 97 9.01 13.97 -2.66
N PHE A 98 8.33 15.11 -2.74
CA PHE A 98 7.88 15.63 -4.03
C PHE A 98 9.00 16.38 -4.75
N LYS A 99 8.97 16.34 -6.08
CA LYS A 99 9.87 17.16 -6.90
C LYS A 99 9.37 18.61 -6.90
N GLY A 100 9.80 19.38 -5.90
CA GLY A 100 9.39 20.77 -5.70
C GLY A 100 8.03 20.88 -5.01
N ALA A 101 7.42 22.07 -5.11
CA ALA A 101 6.14 22.35 -4.49
C ALA A 101 5.00 21.54 -5.15
N PRO A 102 4.07 20.97 -4.36
CA PRO A 102 2.88 20.35 -4.91
C PRO A 102 2.04 21.38 -5.65
N LYS A 103 1.50 21.00 -6.81
CA LYS A 103 0.48 21.80 -7.50
C LYS A 103 -0.85 21.58 -6.79
N SER A 104 -1.55 22.67 -6.48
CA SER A 104 -2.93 22.65 -5.97
C SER A 104 -3.95 22.64 -7.10
#